data_AF-A0A1G4AIK6-F1
#
_entry.id   AF-A0A1G4AIK6-F1
#
_cell.length_a   1.000
_cell.length_b   1.000
_cell.length_c   1.000
_cell.angle_alpha   90.00
_cell.angle_beta   90.00
_cell.angle_gamma   90.00
#
_symmetry.space_group_name_H-M   'P 1'
#
loop_
_entity.id
_entity.type
_entity.pdbx_description
1 polymer ?
#
loop_
_entity_poly.entity_id
_entity_poly.type
_entity_poly.pdbx_seq_one_letter_code
_entity_poly.pdbx_strand_id
1 'polypeptide(L)' 'MSELERVTDLCLHLGAVDRAQAETMARQLLKRADQLAAERGIPRVEAMDYLLRLVQKGRAGEVDPEFAARPPARPAEK' A
#
# COMPACT_ATOMS: atom_id res chain seq x y z
N MET A 1 -19.48 10.82 8.04
CA MET A 1 -18.63 9.78 7.43
C MET A 1 -17.18 10.12 7.67
N SER A 2 -16.47 9.26 8.41
CA SER A 2 -15.06 9.41 8.76
C SER A 2 -14.13 9.03 7.61
N GLU A 3 -12.86 9.41 7.70
CA GLU A 3 -11.83 8.98 6.73
C GLU A 3 -11.67 7.45 6.73
N LEU A 4 -11.64 6.82 7.92
CA LEU A 4 -11.55 5.37 8.05
C LEU A 4 -12.70 4.65 7.32
N GLU A 5 -13.93 5.15 7.43
CA GLU A 5 -15.08 4.59 6.71
C GLU A 5 -14.91 4.69 5.19
N ARG A 6 -14.46 5.85 4.68
CA ARG A 6 -14.23 6.03 3.23
C ARG A 6 -13.14 5.09 2.71
N VAL A 7 -12.05 4.93 3.45
CA VAL A 7 -10.94 4.05 3.07
C VAL A 7 -11.35 2.58 3.19
N THR A 8 -12.19 2.23 4.18
CA THR A 8 -12.78 0.88 4.30
C THR A 8 -13.62 0.55 3.07
N ASP A 9 -14.49 1.48 2.66
CA ASP A 9 -15.31 1.30 1.47
C ASP A 9 -14.43 1.21 0.21
N LEU A 10 -13.35 1.98 0.12
CA LEU A 10 -12.37 1.85 -0.97
C LEU A 10 -11.72 0.45 -1.00
N CYS A 11 -11.31 -0.09 0.16
CA CYS A 11 -10.72 -1.43 0.25
C CYS A 11 -11.70 -2.52 -0.21
N LEU A 12 -13.01 -2.37 0.01
CA LEU A 12 -14.03 -3.27 -0.57
C LEU A 12 -14.02 -3.24 -2.10
N HIS A 13 -14.02 -2.05 -2.71
CA HIS A 13 -13.93 -1.92 -4.17
C HIS A 13 -12.61 -2.47 -4.73
N LEU A 14 -11.54 -2.43 -3.93
CA LEU A 14 -10.24 -2.99 -4.27
C LEU A 14 -10.14 -4.51 -4.11
N GLY A 15 -11.21 -5.19 -3.67
CA GLY A 15 -11.30 -6.65 -3.64
C GLY A 15 -11.15 -7.29 -2.26
N ALA A 16 -11.30 -6.53 -1.17
CA ALA A 16 -11.47 -7.13 0.15
C ALA A 16 -12.74 -7.99 0.19
N VAL A 17 -12.65 -9.16 0.84
CA VAL A 17 -13.68 -10.21 0.87
C VAL A 17 -14.87 -9.79 1.73
N ASP A 18 -14.61 -9.08 2.84
CA ASP A 18 -15.63 -8.61 3.76
C ASP A 18 -15.24 -7.26 4.39
N ARG A 19 -16.19 -6.65 5.11
CA ARG A 19 -16.01 -5.33 5.72
C ARG A 19 -14.95 -5.33 6.83
N ALA A 20 -14.79 -6.43 7.57
CA ALA A 20 -13.82 -6.50 8.65
C ALA A 20 -12.37 -6.56 8.11
N GLN A 21 -12.17 -7.33 7.04
CA GLN A 21 -10.91 -7.34 6.30
C GLN A 21 -10.64 -5.95 5.69
N ALA A 22 -11.63 -5.34 5.05
CA ALA A 22 -11.50 -4.01 4.46
C ALA A 22 -11.13 -2.95 5.51
N GLU A 23 -11.72 -2.99 6.70
CA GLU A 23 -11.38 -2.08 7.80
C GLU A 23 -9.95 -2.32 8.29
N THR A 24 -9.53 -3.59 8.40
CA THR A 24 -8.15 -3.95 8.76
C THR A 24 -7.15 -3.39 7.75
N MET A 25 -7.42 -3.55 6.46
CA MET A 25 -6.61 -2.99 5.38
C MET A 25 -6.58 -1.46 5.43
N ALA A 26 -7.72 -0.81 5.66
CA ALA A 26 -7.82 0.64 5.78
C ALA A 26 -6.96 1.18 6.94
N ARG A 27 -7.03 0.54 8.11
CA ARG A 27 -6.20 0.91 9.27
C ARG A 27 -4.71 0.77 8.97
N GLN A 28 -4.31 -0.30 8.29
CA GLN A 28 -2.92 -0.52 7.89
C GLN A 28 -2.45 0.53 6.88
N LEU A 29 -3.28 0.84 5.88
CA LEU A 29 -2.97 1.81 4.84
C LEU A 29 -2.79 3.22 5.42
N LEU A 30 -3.71 3.64 6.29
CA LEU A 30 -3.63 4.93 6.99
C LEU A 30 -2.35 5.03 7.83
N LYS A 31 -2.07 4.01 8.66
CA LYS A 31 -0.84 3.95 9.46
C LYS A 31 0.41 4.00 8.59
N ARG A 32 0.41 3.32 7.45
CA ARG A 32 1.57 3.30 6.54
C ARG A 32 1.76 4.65 5.84
N ALA A 33 0.69 5.34 5.49
CA ALA A 33 0.76 6.69 4.93
C ALA A 33 1.37 7.68 5.93
N ASP A 34 0.95 7.62 7.20
CA ASP A 34 1.53 8.44 8.28
C ASP A 34 3.03 8.17 8.44
N GLN A 35 3.40 6.90 8.53
CA GLN A 35 4.80 6.50 8.67
C GLN A 35 5.65 6.95 7.47
N LEU A 36 5.15 6.75 6.25
CA LEU A 36 5.88 7.07 5.03
C LEU A 36 6.06 8.59 4.85
N ALA A 37 5.04 9.37 5.22
CA ALA A 37 5.11 10.82 5.23
C ALA A 37 6.22 11.32 6.15
N ALA A 38 6.33 10.74 7.35
CA ALA A 38 7.39 11.08 8.30
C ALA A 38 8.78 10.63 7.81
N GLU A 39 8.91 9.41 7.27
CA GLU A 39 10.18 8.84 6.81
C GLU A 39 10.74 9.59 5.59
N ARG A 40 9.88 10.03 4.66
CA ARG A 40 10.28 10.65 3.39
C ARG A 40 10.16 12.18 3.40
N GLY A 41 9.60 12.77 4.45
CA GLY A 41 9.38 14.23 4.53
C GLY A 41 8.36 14.75 3.51
N ILE A 42 7.38 13.93 3.13
CA ILE A 42 6.35 14.26 2.13
C ILE A 42 4.98 14.45 2.78
N PRO A 43 4.04 15.18 2.16
CA PRO A 43 2.67 15.28 2.64
C PRO A 43 1.99 13.90 2.77
N ARG A 44 1.19 13.70 3.82
CA ARG A 44 0.44 12.46 4.04
C ARG A 44 -0.46 12.06 2.86
N VAL A 45 -1.05 13.04 2.18
CA VAL A 45 -1.89 12.80 1.00
C VAL A 45 -1.05 12.23 -0.16
N GLU A 46 0.18 12.73 -0.34
CA GLU A 46 1.10 12.22 -1.35
C GLU A 46 1.58 10.80 -1.02
N ALA A 47 1.87 10.54 0.26
CA ALA A 47 2.19 9.19 0.74
C ALA A 47 1.03 8.20 0.50
N MET A 48 -0.21 8.61 0.78
CA MET A 48 -1.41 7.81 0.54
C MET A 48 -1.59 7.51 -0.96
N ASP A 49 -1.47 8.52 -1.81
CA ASP A 49 -1.59 8.36 -3.26
C ASP A 49 -0.54 7.38 -3.82
N TYR A 50 0.71 7.49 -3.37
CA TYR A 50 1.76 6.53 -3.71
C TYR A 50 1.39 5.09 -3.30
N LEU A 51 0.93 4.88 -2.07
CA LEU A 51 0.54 3.54 -1.59
C LEU A 51 -0.63 2.96 -2.39
N LEU A 52 -1.63 3.77 -2.73
CA LEU A 52 -2.76 3.34 -3.55
C LEU A 52 -2.33 2.99 -4.99
N ARG A 53 -1.38 3.72 -5.56
CA ARG A 53 -0.78 3.38 -6.87
C ARG A 53 -0.06 2.03 -6.81
N LEU A 54 0.68 1.74 -5.74
CA LEU A 54 1.32 0.44 -5.55
C LEU A 54 0.32 -0.71 -5.42
N VAL A 55 -0.76 -0.52 -4.67
CA VAL A 55 -1.83 -1.54 -4.56
C VAL A 55 -2.46 -1.84 -5.91
N GLN A 56 -2.73 -0.81 -6.73
CA GLN A 56 -3.26 -1.00 -8.09
C GLN A 56 -2.30 -1.78 -8.99
N LYS A 57 -1.00 -1.45 -8.99
CA LYS A 57 0.02 -2.19 -9.75
C LYS A 57 0.14 -3.64 -9.29
N GLY A 58 0.22 -3.86 -7.99
CA GLY A 58 0.27 -5.21 -7.42
C GLY A 58 -0.95 -6.06 -7.80
N ARG A 59 -2.15 -5.45 -7.85
CA ARG A 59 -3.36 -6.12 -8.33
C ARG A 59 -3.32 -6.45 -9.82
N ALA A 60 -2.69 -5.61 -10.64
CA ALA A 60 -2.47 -5.85 -12.07
C ALA A 60 -1.36 -6.89 -12.35
N GLY A 61 -0.65 -7.38 -11.32
CA GLY A 61 0.53 -8.23 -11.50
C GLY A 61 1.77 -7.47 -11.97
N GLU A 62 1.75 -6.14 -11.89
CA GLU A 62 2.85 -5.26 -12.26
C GLU A 62 3.73 -4.99 -11.04
N VAL A 63 5.05 -5.12 -11.21
CA VAL A 63 6.03 -4.73 -10.20
C VAL A 63 6.49 -3.31 -10.51
N ASP A 64 6.37 -2.39 -9.55
CA ASP A 64 6.92 -1.05 -9.72
C ASP A 64 8.44 -1.13 -9.96
N PRO A 65 9.00 -0.40 -10.94
CA PRO A 65 10.44 -0.41 -11.22
C PRO A 65 11.32 -0.18 -9.99
N GLU A 66 10.84 0.56 -8.98
CA GLU A 66 11.56 0.76 -7.72
C GLU A 66 11.83 -0.56 -6.96
N PHE A 67 11.00 -1.59 -7.17
CA PHE A 67 11.16 -2.93 -6.60
C PHE A 67 11.79 -3.94 -7.56
N ALA A 68 11.83 -3.65 -8.86
CA ALA A 68 12.37 -4.55 -9.88
C ALA A 68 13.92 -4.69 -9.80
N ALA A 69 14.62 -3.74 -9.19
CA ALA A 69 16.08 -3.61 -9.26
C ALA A 69 16.88 -4.40 -8.21
N ARG A 70 16.30 -5.40 -7.53
CA ARG A 70 17.11 -6.29 -6.68
C ARG A 70 17.47 -7.55 -7.47
N PRO A 71 18.72 -7.69 -7.97
CA PRO A 71 19.15 -8.96 -8.52
C PRO A 71 18.96 -10.06 -7.46
N PRO A 72 18.55 -11.28 -7.85
CA PRO A 72 18.47 -12.38 -6.90
C PRO A 72 19.83 -12.49 -6.18
N ALA A 73 19.80 -12.59 -4.85
CA ALA A 73 21.02 -12.81 -4.09
C ALA A 73 21.69 -14.05 -4.68
N ARG A 74 22.90 -13.89 -5.23
CA ARG A 74 23.68 -15.02 -5.76
C ARG A 74 23.70 -16.10 -4.68
N PRO A 75 23.38 -17.37 -4.99
CA PRO A 75 23.51 -18.43 -4.00
C PRO A 75 24.93 -18.38 -3.44
N ALA A 76 25.06 -18.43 -2.12
CA ALA A 76 26.33 -18.38 -1.44
C ALA A 76 27.18 -19.56 -1.92
N GLU A 77 28.20 -19.29 -2.75
CA GLU A 77 29.25 -20.25 -3.04
C GLU A 77 30.17 -20.34 -1.81
N LYS A 78 29.91 -21.33 -0.96
CA LYS A 78 30.88 -22.32 -0.43
C LYS A 78 30.29 -23.11 0.72
#